data_AF-A0A2E6N1I6-F1
#
_entry.id   AF-A0A2E6N1I6-F1
#
_cell.length_a   1.000
_cell.length_b   1.000
_cell.length_c   1.000
_cell.angle_alpha   90.00
_cell.angle_beta   90.00
_cell.angle_gamma   90.00
#
_symmetry.space_group_name_H-M   'P 1'
#
loop_
_entity.id
_entity.type
_entity.pdbx_description
1 polymer ?
#
loop_
_entity_poly.entity_id
_entity_poly.type
_entity_poly.pdbx_seq_one_letter_code
_entity_poly.pdbx_strand_id
1 'polypeptide(L)'
;MRGTTPEFIRWALEQECALRDFPKWQDPNRTERHLRAIRVYQDALADGRVFEGVAVEPENSDTMMAEQALGFRVDDVFEFYGDPESVAKLCSRCPANVAKQIHSNAWVGCFGQMPVSDVVLPDLIDDLPVGTVDLRQVLETLLSEDRLLRDQVYRAFDKTSPSWYGLWISRSPSLKQRTVQLNVIESLLGQVPCDVTPPWEMFRRALRLSVEYDIPIHLQLVPAAETDGVYWVVDQHCGRCGAVATAATHTGRQCRVCKNEGRPRDTQRRFVKGKRPYWKITRFLGEQGAKEYLQAYINQRGWKHVTVR
;
A
#
# COMPACT_ATOMS: atom_id res chain seq x y z
N MET A 1 -9.45 0.47 -18.63
CA MET A 1 -9.84 -0.92 -18.35
C MET A 1 -10.76 -0.88 -17.13
N ARG A 2 -11.89 -1.60 -17.13
CA ARG A 2 -12.77 -1.62 -15.95
C ARG A 2 -12.30 -2.68 -14.97
N GLY A 3 -12.27 -2.35 -13.68
CA GLY A 3 -11.88 -3.28 -12.62
C GLY A 3 -12.33 -2.79 -11.24
N THR A 4 -12.15 -3.64 -10.23
CA THR A 4 -12.44 -3.31 -8.83
C THR A 4 -11.15 -3.32 -8.02
N THR A 5 -11.05 -2.39 -7.07
CA THR A 5 -10.07 -2.45 -5.98
C THR A 5 -10.81 -2.97 -4.75
N PRO A 6 -10.31 -4.02 -4.05
CA PRO A 6 -10.91 -4.46 -2.81
C PRO A 6 -10.73 -3.39 -1.72
N GLU A 7 -11.35 -3.62 -0.58
CA GLU A 7 -11.03 -2.84 0.62
C GLU A 7 -9.56 -3.07 1.03
N PHE A 8 -8.92 -2.07 1.62
CA PHE A 8 -7.55 -2.20 2.16
C PHE A 8 -7.24 -1.21 3.28
N ILE A 9 -6.29 -1.55 4.14
CA ILE A 9 -5.69 -0.61 5.10
C ILE A 9 -4.53 0.11 4.43
N ARG A 10 -4.50 1.45 4.51
CA ARG A 10 -3.26 2.22 4.39
C ARG A 10 -2.68 2.46 5.77
N TRP A 11 -1.36 2.32 5.89
CA TRP A 11 -0.68 2.52 7.16
C TRP A 11 0.62 3.31 7.01
N ALA A 12 0.99 4.04 8.06
CA ALA A 12 2.28 4.72 8.17
C ALA A 12 2.73 4.74 9.64
N LEU A 13 3.99 4.38 9.90
CA LEU A 13 4.58 4.51 11.23
C LEU A 13 4.95 5.98 11.50
N GLU A 14 4.64 6.46 12.70
CA GLU A 14 4.90 7.82 13.16
C GLU A 14 6.36 7.97 13.59
N GLN A 15 7.19 8.38 12.64
CA GLN A 15 8.60 8.66 12.85
C GLN A 15 8.94 9.96 12.12
N GLU A 16 9.44 10.94 12.88
CA GLU A 16 10.02 12.17 12.34
C GLU A 16 11.20 11.83 11.42
N CYS A 17 11.25 12.48 10.27
CA CYS A 17 12.15 12.16 9.17
C CYS A 17 12.24 13.37 8.23
N ALA A 18 13.45 13.71 7.75
CA ALA A 18 13.63 14.81 6.80
C ALA A 18 12.85 14.60 5.48
N LEU A 19 12.62 13.35 5.06
CA LEU A 19 11.77 13.01 3.91
C LEU A 19 10.27 13.20 4.19
N ARG A 20 9.89 13.71 5.37
CA ARG A 20 8.49 13.94 5.78
C ARG A 20 8.23 15.39 6.16
N ASP A 21 9.02 16.31 5.63
CA ASP A 21 8.82 17.75 5.81
C ASP A 21 7.64 18.27 4.96
N PHE A 22 6.42 17.85 5.34
CA PHE A 22 5.20 18.36 4.73
C PHE A 22 4.00 18.29 5.71
N PRO A 23 2.99 19.18 5.57
CA PRO A 23 1.86 19.22 6.50
C PRO A 23 1.06 17.91 6.52
N LYS A 24 0.76 17.43 7.75
CA LYS A 24 -0.01 16.21 8.03
C LYS A 24 0.68 14.94 7.50
N TRP A 25 1.99 14.80 7.70
CA TRP A 25 2.75 13.61 7.33
C TRP A 25 2.31 12.31 8.02
N GLN A 26 1.67 12.41 9.18
CA GLN A 26 0.98 11.30 9.85
C GLN A 26 -0.13 10.67 8.98
N ASP A 27 -0.73 11.37 8.01
CA ASP A 27 -1.74 10.80 7.09
C ASP A 27 -1.09 9.75 6.16
N PRO A 28 -1.48 8.46 6.23
CA PRO A 28 -0.82 7.41 5.46
C PRO A 28 -0.91 7.61 3.93
N ASN A 29 -2.00 8.20 3.43
CA ASN A 29 -2.14 8.50 2.01
C ASN A 29 -1.32 9.73 1.58
N ARG A 30 -1.00 10.67 2.48
CA ARG A 30 -0.05 11.75 2.16
C ARG A 30 1.38 11.24 2.16
N THR A 31 1.77 10.51 3.20
CA THR A 31 3.09 9.86 3.31
C THR A 31 3.39 8.95 2.12
N GLU A 32 2.44 8.09 1.72
CA GLU A 32 2.63 7.24 0.55
C GLU A 32 2.74 8.05 -0.75
N ARG A 33 1.88 9.05 -0.98
CA ARG A 33 1.94 9.87 -2.20
C ARG A 33 3.23 10.66 -2.36
N HIS A 34 3.80 11.13 -1.26
CA HIS A 34 5.07 11.84 -1.25
C HIS A 34 6.21 10.86 -1.55
N LEU A 35 6.26 9.77 -0.79
CA LEU A 35 7.43 8.88 -0.75
C LEU A 35 7.41 7.71 -1.75
N ARG A 36 6.32 7.48 -2.48
CA ARG A 36 6.20 6.41 -3.50
C ARG A 36 7.32 6.47 -4.54
N ALA A 37 7.71 7.66 -5.02
CA ALA A 37 8.70 7.77 -6.08
C ALA A 37 10.08 7.21 -5.68
N ILE A 38 10.52 7.50 -4.46
CA ILE A 38 11.77 6.96 -3.88
C ILE A 38 11.68 5.44 -3.76
N ARG A 39 10.52 4.90 -3.36
CA ARG A 39 10.31 3.45 -3.28
C ARG A 39 10.45 2.79 -4.65
N VAL A 40 9.74 3.30 -5.66
CA VAL A 40 9.80 2.77 -7.03
C VAL A 40 11.22 2.83 -7.61
N TYR A 41 12.00 3.86 -7.27
CA TYR A 41 13.43 3.90 -7.58
C TYR A 41 14.24 2.82 -6.84
N GLN A 42 14.02 2.62 -5.54
CA GLN A 42 14.73 1.61 -4.76
C GLN A 42 14.41 0.19 -5.25
N ASP A 43 13.20 -0.06 -5.73
CA ASP A 43 12.81 -1.32 -6.37
C ASP A 43 13.47 -1.45 -7.75
N ALA A 44 13.48 -0.39 -8.56
CA ALA A 44 14.19 -0.36 -9.85
C ALA A 44 15.70 -0.58 -9.73
N LEU A 45 16.32 -0.07 -8.66
CA LEU A 45 17.73 -0.28 -8.37
C LEU A 45 18.02 -1.73 -7.97
N ALA A 46 17.15 -2.34 -7.16
CA ALA A 46 17.27 -3.75 -6.76
C ALA A 46 17.13 -4.70 -7.97
N ASP A 47 16.22 -4.40 -8.89
CA ASP A 47 15.99 -5.17 -10.12
C ASP A 47 17.06 -4.92 -11.21
N GLY A 48 18.03 -4.02 -10.98
CA GLY A 48 19.03 -3.64 -11.98
C GLY A 48 18.49 -2.79 -13.15
N ARG A 49 17.27 -2.26 -13.04
CA ARG A 49 16.54 -1.47 -14.06
C ARG A 49 16.98 0.00 -14.17
N VAL A 50 18.04 0.39 -13.46
CA VAL A 50 18.63 1.74 -13.51
C VAL A 50 19.90 1.74 -14.39
N PHE A 51 19.92 2.64 -15.37
CA PHE A 51 21.00 2.81 -16.33
C PHE A 51 21.11 4.29 -16.74
N GLU A 52 22.32 4.84 -16.80
CA GLU A 52 22.60 6.23 -17.22
C GLU A 52 21.66 7.31 -16.61
N GLY A 53 21.31 7.16 -15.32
CA GLY A 53 20.45 8.12 -14.62
C GLY A 53 18.94 8.00 -14.94
N VAL A 54 18.52 6.95 -15.64
CA VAL A 54 17.13 6.64 -15.95
C VAL A 54 16.76 5.26 -15.40
N ALA A 55 15.56 5.15 -14.84
CA ALA A 55 14.95 3.89 -14.42
C ALA A 55 13.86 3.50 -15.43
N VAL A 56 13.86 2.25 -15.90
CA VAL A 56 12.88 1.72 -16.86
C VAL A 56 11.79 0.96 -16.12
N GLU A 57 10.53 1.07 -16.56
CA GLU A 57 9.41 0.29 -16.02
C GLU A 57 9.64 -1.22 -16.27
N PRO A 58 9.30 -2.11 -15.30
CA PRO A 58 9.31 -3.55 -15.57
C PRO A 58 8.23 -3.89 -16.60
N GLU A 59 8.61 -4.62 -17.64
CA GLU A 59 7.72 -5.04 -18.74
C GLU A 59 7.73 -6.56 -18.92
N ASN A 60 6.56 -7.11 -19.28
CA ASN A 60 6.35 -8.55 -19.45
C ASN A 60 6.48 -9.02 -20.92
N SER A 61 6.95 -8.15 -21.82
CA SER A 61 7.07 -8.41 -23.27
C SER A 61 8.54 -8.39 -23.72
N ASP A 62 8.96 -9.42 -24.46
CA ASP A 62 10.28 -9.49 -25.11
C ASP A 62 10.45 -8.44 -26.24
N THR A 63 9.35 -7.82 -26.70
CA THR A 63 9.35 -6.76 -27.71
C THR A 63 8.67 -5.50 -27.17
N MET A 64 9.47 -4.45 -26.93
CA MET A 64 8.99 -3.11 -26.56
C MET A 64 9.35 -2.09 -27.64
N MET A 65 8.36 -1.33 -28.09
CA MET A 65 8.54 -0.17 -28.96
C MET A 65 8.94 1.06 -28.12
N ALA A 66 9.87 1.88 -28.61
CA ALA A 66 10.39 3.04 -27.87
C ALA A 66 9.30 4.07 -27.52
N GLU A 67 8.23 4.13 -28.32
CA GLU A 67 7.09 5.01 -28.16
C GLU A 67 6.11 4.56 -27.06
N GLN A 68 6.26 3.32 -26.58
CA GLN A 68 5.50 2.70 -25.48
C GLN A 68 6.30 2.65 -24.17
N ALA A 69 7.64 2.58 -24.26
CA ALA A 69 8.55 2.51 -23.13
C ALA A 69 8.31 3.60 -22.07
N LEU A 70 8.05 3.16 -20.84
CA LEU A 70 7.93 4.04 -19.69
C LEU A 70 9.18 3.98 -18.81
N GLY A 71 9.49 5.11 -18.17
CA GLY A 71 10.66 5.31 -17.33
C GLY A 71 10.58 6.63 -16.58
N PHE A 72 11.59 6.91 -15.77
CA PHE A 72 11.78 8.21 -15.12
C PHE A 72 13.25 8.52 -14.95
N ARG A 73 13.61 9.80 -14.93
CA ARG A 73 14.95 10.24 -14.54
C ARG A 73 15.10 10.14 -13.03
N VAL A 74 16.27 9.69 -12.57
CA VAL A 74 16.60 9.64 -11.14
C VAL A 74 16.57 11.05 -10.55
N ASP A 75 17.14 12.04 -11.25
CA ASP A 75 17.14 13.45 -10.84
C ASP A 75 15.71 13.96 -10.51
N ASP A 76 14.74 13.70 -11.40
CA ASP A 76 13.33 14.12 -11.23
C ASP A 76 12.66 13.49 -9.99
N VAL A 77 13.14 12.31 -9.53
CA VAL A 77 12.65 11.67 -8.31
C VAL A 77 13.26 12.31 -7.06
N PHE A 78 14.53 12.72 -7.13
CA PHE A 78 15.30 13.17 -5.98
C PHE A 78 15.41 14.71 -5.83
N GLU A 79 14.92 15.49 -6.80
CA GLU A 79 14.88 16.97 -6.80
C GLU A 79 14.53 17.61 -5.44
N PHE A 80 13.55 17.03 -4.72
CA PHE A 80 13.08 17.52 -3.42
C PHE A 80 13.60 16.75 -2.20
N TYR A 81 14.42 15.71 -2.40
CA TYR A 81 14.91 14.80 -1.34
C TYR A 81 16.42 14.81 -1.15
N GLY A 82 17.17 15.52 -2.00
CA GLY A 82 18.63 15.55 -2.00
C GLY A 82 19.18 14.54 -3.00
N ASP A 83 20.14 13.72 -2.56
CA ASP A 83 20.74 12.65 -3.37
C ASP A 83 20.35 11.24 -2.86
N PRO A 84 20.46 10.19 -3.69
CA PRO A 84 20.15 8.82 -3.28
C PRO A 84 20.96 8.31 -2.10
N GLU A 85 22.22 8.71 -1.92
CA GLU A 85 23.08 8.26 -0.82
C GLU A 85 22.65 8.86 0.52
N SER A 86 22.27 10.14 0.54
CA SER A 86 21.67 10.82 1.69
C SER A 86 20.36 10.15 2.12
N VAL A 87 19.50 9.79 1.16
CA VAL A 87 18.26 9.04 1.41
C VAL A 87 18.57 7.64 1.95
N ALA A 88 19.55 6.93 1.36
CA ALA A 88 19.99 5.61 1.83
C ALA A 88 20.50 5.67 3.27
N LYS A 89 21.38 6.63 3.58
CA LYS A 89 21.98 6.85 4.90
C LYS A 89 20.92 7.14 5.96
N LEU A 90 19.96 8.00 5.66
CA LEU A 90 18.82 8.30 6.54
C LEU A 90 17.94 7.06 6.76
N CYS A 91 17.57 6.36 5.69
CA CYS A 91 16.77 5.14 5.77
C CYS A 91 17.49 3.99 6.49
N SER A 92 18.82 3.91 6.42
CA SER A 92 19.62 2.85 7.03
C SER A 92 19.52 2.81 8.55
N ARG A 93 19.28 3.96 9.20
CA ARG A 93 19.18 4.12 10.66
C ARG A 93 17.75 4.34 11.17
N CYS A 94 16.77 4.43 10.28
CA CYS A 94 15.39 4.72 10.63
C CYS A 94 14.72 3.49 11.30
N PRO A 95 14.27 3.58 12.58
CA PRO A 95 13.67 2.45 13.29
C PRO A 95 12.28 2.08 12.72
N ALA A 96 11.60 3.03 12.07
CA ALA A 96 10.34 2.81 11.37
C ALA A 96 10.52 2.19 9.96
N ASN A 97 11.74 1.92 9.50
CA ASN A 97 11.97 1.35 8.16
C ASN A 97 11.74 -0.17 8.15
N VAL A 98 10.46 -0.57 8.17
CA VAL A 98 10.00 -1.98 8.25
C VAL A 98 10.66 -2.85 7.18
N ALA A 99 10.77 -2.34 5.95
CA ALA A 99 11.33 -3.06 4.81
C ALA A 99 12.78 -3.52 5.03
N LYS A 100 13.55 -2.87 5.92
CA LYS A 100 14.91 -3.33 6.26
C LYS A 100 14.97 -4.68 6.96
N GLN A 101 13.86 -5.14 7.54
CA GLN A 101 13.77 -6.49 8.11
C GLN A 101 13.55 -7.57 7.04
N ILE A 102 13.27 -7.18 5.78
CA ILE A 102 13.08 -8.08 4.64
C ILE A 102 14.31 -7.98 3.71
N HIS A 103 14.71 -6.76 3.34
CA HIS A 103 15.93 -6.49 2.57
C HIS A 103 16.76 -5.42 3.29
N SER A 104 17.97 -5.75 3.73
CA SER A 104 18.83 -4.88 4.56
C SER A 104 19.06 -3.47 3.99
N ASN A 105 19.08 -3.36 2.66
CA ASN A 105 19.30 -2.12 1.91
C ASN A 105 18.00 -1.37 1.54
N ALA A 106 16.82 -1.84 1.97
CA ALA A 106 15.55 -1.20 1.62
C ALA A 106 15.40 0.20 2.22
N TRP A 107 14.79 1.10 1.46
CA TRP A 107 14.55 2.48 1.86
C TRP A 107 13.07 2.69 2.13
N VAL A 108 12.73 3.72 2.92
CA VAL A 108 11.36 4.23 3.00
C VAL A 108 10.31 3.19 3.47
N GLY A 109 10.73 2.19 4.26
CA GLY A 109 9.88 1.12 4.81
C GLY A 109 8.76 1.54 5.76
N CYS A 110 8.61 2.83 6.05
CA CYS A 110 7.77 3.39 7.11
C CYS A 110 6.31 3.63 6.73
N PHE A 111 5.86 3.10 5.59
CA PHE A 111 4.47 3.09 5.15
C PHE A 111 4.17 1.88 4.26
N GLY A 112 2.89 1.59 4.09
CA GLY A 112 2.43 0.58 3.14
C GLY A 112 0.92 0.49 3.01
N GLN A 113 0.48 -0.59 2.39
CA GLN A 113 -0.92 -0.96 2.20
C GLN A 113 -1.08 -2.44 2.58
N MET A 114 -2.27 -2.85 3.00
CA MET A 114 -2.61 -4.22 3.35
C MET A 114 -4.03 -4.52 2.81
N PRO A 115 -4.17 -5.33 1.75
CA PRO A 115 -5.47 -5.64 1.16
C PRO A 115 -6.27 -6.58 2.07
N VAL A 116 -7.61 -6.45 2.05
CA VAL A 116 -8.49 -7.26 2.92
C VAL A 116 -8.71 -8.69 2.40
N SER A 117 -8.56 -8.88 1.09
CA SER A 117 -8.63 -10.17 0.39
C SER A 117 -7.66 -10.14 -0.80
N ASP A 118 -7.17 -11.30 -1.23
CA ASP A 118 -6.11 -11.43 -2.24
C ASP A 118 -6.33 -10.61 -3.52
N VAL A 119 -5.51 -9.57 -3.67
CA VAL A 119 -5.30 -8.82 -4.92
C VAL A 119 -3.84 -8.39 -4.98
N VAL A 120 -3.16 -8.80 -6.04
CA VAL A 120 -1.89 -8.22 -6.49
C VAL A 120 -2.18 -6.77 -6.91
N LEU A 121 -1.43 -5.79 -6.39
CA LEU A 121 -1.54 -4.38 -6.82
C LEU A 121 -0.54 -4.14 -7.98
N PRO A 122 -0.94 -4.20 -9.26
CA PRO A 122 0.01 -4.48 -10.36
C PRO A 122 0.64 -3.25 -11.05
N ASP A 123 0.32 -2.04 -10.60
CA ASP A 123 0.07 -0.90 -11.51
C ASP A 123 -1.07 -1.19 -12.55
N LEU A 124 -1.93 -2.17 -12.18
CA LEU A 124 -3.31 -2.49 -12.62
C LEU A 124 -3.56 -2.99 -14.06
N ILE A 125 -2.69 -3.89 -14.55
CA ILE A 125 -2.87 -4.85 -15.66
C ILE A 125 -2.01 -6.08 -15.29
N ASP A 126 -2.39 -7.37 -15.37
CA ASP A 126 -3.68 -8.06 -15.59
C ASP A 126 -3.65 -9.46 -14.87
N ASP A 127 -4.62 -10.35 -15.13
CA ASP A 127 -4.66 -11.81 -14.87
C ASP A 127 -4.08 -12.40 -13.55
N LEU A 128 -4.96 -12.67 -12.57
CA LEU A 128 -4.98 -13.93 -11.78
C LEU A 128 -6.20 -14.01 -10.85
N PRO A 129 -6.89 -15.16 -10.83
CA PRO A 129 -7.52 -15.65 -9.61
C PRO A 129 -7.27 -17.16 -9.39
N VAL A 130 -6.60 -17.53 -8.29
CA VAL A 130 -6.69 -18.89 -7.72
C VAL A 130 -6.70 -18.80 -6.20
N GLY A 131 -7.82 -19.17 -5.58
CA GLY A 131 -7.92 -19.41 -4.13
C GLY A 131 -7.88 -18.17 -3.22
N THR A 132 -8.72 -17.16 -3.46
CA THR A 132 -8.73 -15.94 -2.63
C THR A 132 -9.33 -16.19 -1.24
N VAL A 133 -8.57 -15.92 -0.17
CA VAL A 133 -9.04 -15.98 1.21
C VAL A 133 -9.56 -14.61 1.65
N ASP A 134 -10.85 -14.50 1.98
CA ASP A 134 -11.41 -13.30 2.60
C ASP A 134 -11.08 -13.30 4.10
N LEU A 135 -10.04 -12.57 4.47
CA LEU A 135 -9.52 -12.55 5.84
C LEU A 135 -10.50 -11.93 6.84
N ARG A 136 -11.57 -11.26 6.39
CA ARG A 136 -12.69 -10.87 7.26
C ARG A 136 -13.48 -12.09 7.73
N GLN A 137 -13.72 -13.05 6.82
CA GLN A 137 -14.46 -14.26 7.13
C GLN A 137 -13.65 -15.15 8.08
N VAL A 138 -12.35 -15.29 7.82
CA VAL A 138 -11.42 -15.98 8.74
C VAL A 138 -11.39 -15.29 10.11
N LEU A 139 -11.38 -13.95 10.16
CA LEU A 139 -11.49 -13.22 11.43
C LEU A 139 -12.80 -13.50 12.18
N GLU A 140 -13.96 -13.44 11.53
CA GLU A 140 -15.23 -13.72 12.24
C GLU A 140 -15.28 -15.18 12.73
N THR A 141 -14.73 -16.15 11.98
CA THR A 141 -14.57 -17.55 12.43
C THR A 141 -13.66 -17.63 13.66
N LEU A 142 -12.45 -17.07 13.57
CA LEU A 142 -11.47 -17.00 14.66
C LEU A 142 -12.07 -16.38 15.94
N LEU A 143 -12.85 -15.29 15.83
CA LEU A 143 -13.49 -14.66 17.00
C LEU A 143 -14.74 -15.43 17.49
N SER A 144 -15.33 -16.29 16.66
CA SER A 144 -16.40 -17.19 17.10
C SER A 144 -15.84 -18.34 17.96
N GLU A 145 -14.68 -18.87 17.58
CA GLU A 145 -13.99 -20.00 18.21
C GLU A 145 -13.16 -19.55 19.43
N ASP A 146 -12.30 -18.53 19.29
CA ASP A 146 -11.50 -17.99 20.37
C ASP A 146 -12.26 -16.90 21.15
N ARG A 147 -12.92 -17.34 22.22
CA ARG A 147 -13.61 -16.47 23.18
C ARG A 147 -12.66 -15.48 23.87
N LEU A 148 -11.41 -15.85 24.15
CA LEU A 148 -10.47 -14.97 24.86
C LEU A 148 -10.03 -13.82 23.95
N LEU A 149 -9.66 -14.12 22.70
CA LEU A 149 -9.31 -13.10 21.71
C LEU A 149 -10.50 -12.19 21.39
N ARG A 150 -11.71 -12.74 21.24
CA ARG A 150 -12.94 -11.95 21.08
C ARG A 150 -13.17 -10.99 22.25
N ASP A 151 -13.05 -11.48 23.49
CA ASP A 151 -13.25 -10.64 24.67
C ASP A 151 -12.15 -9.57 24.80
N GLN A 152 -10.93 -9.80 24.31
CA GLN A 152 -9.88 -8.77 24.19
C GLN A 152 -10.26 -7.71 23.15
N VAL A 153 -10.66 -8.11 21.94
CA VAL A 153 -11.08 -7.20 20.86
C VAL A 153 -12.25 -6.33 21.31
N TYR A 154 -13.31 -6.92 21.87
CA TYR A 154 -14.51 -6.21 22.33
C TYR A 154 -14.29 -5.31 23.56
N ARG A 155 -13.14 -5.41 24.24
CA ARG A 155 -12.70 -4.49 25.31
C ARG A 155 -11.75 -3.39 24.81
N ALA A 156 -11.15 -3.55 23.63
CA ALA A 156 -10.16 -2.64 23.07
C ALA A 156 -10.70 -1.76 21.92
N PHE A 157 -11.76 -2.21 21.23
CA PHE A 157 -12.26 -1.61 20.00
C PHE A 157 -13.77 -1.34 20.01
N ASP A 158 -14.21 -0.50 19.08
CA ASP A 158 -15.62 -0.30 18.77
C ASP A 158 -16.29 -1.61 18.34
N LYS A 159 -17.42 -1.94 18.95
CA LYS A 159 -18.21 -3.12 18.56
C LYS A 159 -18.90 -2.84 17.23
N THR A 160 -18.52 -3.62 16.22
CA THR A 160 -19.05 -3.55 14.85
C THR A 160 -19.51 -4.92 14.38
N SER A 161 -20.30 -4.96 13.31
CA SER A 161 -20.69 -6.21 12.65
C SER A 161 -20.62 -6.00 11.14
N PRO A 162 -19.67 -6.64 10.41
CA PRO A 162 -18.56 -7.48 10.89
C PRO A 162 -17.62 -6.80 11.89
N SER A 163 -16.99 -7.58 12.76
CA SER A 163 -16.00 -7.17 13.78
C SER A 163 -14.76 -6.53 13.18
N TRP A 164 -14.38 -6.97 11.96
CA TRP A 164 -13.31 -6.41 11.13
C TRP A 164 -13.23 -4.88 11.19
N TYR A 165 -14.35 -4.19 11.00
CA TYR A 165 -14.40 -2.73 10.94
C TYR A 165 -13.97 -2.04 12.24
N GLY A 166 -14.22 -2.67 13.39
CA GLY A 166 -13.91 -2.16 14.72
C GLY A 166 -12.41 -2.00 14.97
N LEU A 167 -11.61 -2.93 14.43
CA LEU A 167 -10.15 -2.93 14.54
C LEU A 167 -9.52 -1.66 13.91
N TRP A 168 -10.20 -1.05 12.93
CA TRP A 168 -9.61 -0.03 12.05
C TRP A 168 -10.24 1.36 12.15
N ILE A 169 -11.24 1.56 13.01
CA ILE A 169 -11.87 2.87 13.24
C ILE A 169 -10.88 3.86 13.89
N SER A 170 -10.07 3.40 14.85
CA SER A 170 -9.05 4.25 15.45
C SER A 170 -7.92 4.50 14.45
N ARG A 171 -7.75 5.76 14.04
CA ARG A 171 -6.68 6.15 13.11
C ARG A 171 -5.29 6.15 13.73
N SER A 172 -5.20 6.24 15.05
CA SER A 172 -3.95 6.12 15.81
C SER A 172 -4.24 5.28 17.06
N PRO A 173 -4.22 3.93 16.94
CA PRO A 173 -4.47 3.02 18.05
C PRO A 173 -3.43 3.20 19.17
N SER A 174 -3.93 3.22 20.41
CA SER A 174 -3.10 3.14 21.62
C SER A 174 -2.20 1.89 21.62
N LEU A 175 -1.13 1.87 22.42
CA LEU A 175 -0.24 0.69 22.52
C LEU A 175 -1.03 -0.60 22.83
N LYS A 176 -2.00 -0.53 23.75
CA LYS A 176 -2.91 -1.65 24.06
C LYS A 176 -3.71 -2.13 22.83
N GLN A 177 -4.22 -1.20 22.03
CA GLN A 177 -4.93 -1.54 20.79
C GLN A 177 -3.98 -2.14 19.75
N ARG A 178 -2.77 -1.57 19.57
CA ARG A 178 -1.72 -2.11 18.68
C ARG A 178 -1.33 -3.54 19.07
N THR A 179 -1.18 -3.83 20.37
CA THR A 179 -0.92 -5.19 20.86
C THR A 179 -2.05 -6.16 20.53
N VAL A 180 -3.32 -5.77 20.72
CA VAL A 180 -4.46 -6.64 20.36
C VAL A 180 -4.56 -6.81 18.83
N GLN A 181 -4.32 -5.75 18.05
CA GLN A 181 -4.23 -5.85 16.58
C GLN A 181 -3.14 -6.84 16.15
N LEU A 182 -1.94 -6.75 16.73
CA LEU A 182 -0.84 -7.68 16.43
C LEU A 182 -1.23 -9.12 16.77
N ASN A 183 -1.77 -9.37 17.95
CA ASN A 183 -2.25 -10.71 18.35
C ASN A 183 -3.31 -11.24 17.37
N VAL A 184 -4.28 -10.41 16.98
CA VAL A 184 -5.29 -10.77 15.97
C VAL A 184 -4.62 -11.11 14.63
N ILE A 185 -3.66 -10.32 14.15
CA ILE A 185 -2.99 -10.57 12.87
C ILE A 185 -2.13 -11.84 12.91
N GLU A 186 -1.38 -12.10 13.99
CA GLU A 186 -0.59 -13.34 14.11
C GLU A 186 -1.50 -14.58 14.19
N SER A 187 -2.58 -14.55 14.98
CA SER A 187 -3.57 -15.64 15.04
C SER A 187 -4.28 -15.86 13.71
N LEU A 188 -4.66 -14.78 13.02
CA LEU A 188 -5.33 -14.81 11.72
C LEU A 188 -4.42 -15.46 10.65
N LEU A 189 -3.18 -14.99 10.53
CA LEU A 189 -2.22 -15.53 9.56
C LEU A 189 -1.78 -16.95 9.92
N GLY A 190 -1.81 -17.35 11.19
CA GLY A 190 -1.60 -18.73 11.62
C GLY A 190 -2.71 -19.72 11.20
N GLN A 191 -3.89 -19.24 10.81
CA GLN A 191 -4.98 -20.06 10.26
C GLN A 191 -4.98 -20.15 8.72
N VAL A 192 -4.19 -19.32 8.03
CA VAL A 192 -4.19 -19.25 6.56
C VAL A 192 -3.27 -20.34 5.99
N PRO A 193 -3.75 -21.22 5.10
CA PRO A 193 -2.97 -22.35 4.59
C PRO A 193 -1.99 -22.01 3.44
N CYS A 194 -1.80 -20.73 3.14
CA CYS A 194 -0.93 -20.24 2.06
C CYS A 194 0.05 -19.16 2.55
N ASP A 195 1.07 -18.89 1.74
CA ASP A 195 2.11 -17.92 2.08
C ASP A 195 1.56 -16.49 2.23
N VAL A 196 2.03 -15.80 3.27
CA VAL A 196 1.63 -14.42 3.56
C VAL A 196 2.17 -13.48 2.49
N THR A 197 1.28 -12.84 1.72
CA THR A 197 1.67 -11.93 0.64
C THR A 197 2.53 -10.76 1.16
N PRO A 198 3.47 -10.21 0.36
CA PRO A 198 4.39 -9.15 0.81
C PRO A 198 3.73 -7.92 1.47
N PRO A 199 2.55 -7.43 1.03
CA PRO A 199 1.84 -6.35 1.71
C PRO A 199 1.41 -6.69 3.15
N TRP A 200 0.97 -7.94 3.37
CA TRP A 200 0.59 -8.44 4.69
C TRP A 200 1.81 -8.62 5.61
N GLU A 201 2.90 -9.17 5.08
CA GLU A 201 4.15 -9.33 5.85
C GLU A 201 4.73 -7.96 6.27
N MET A 202 4.71 -6.99 5.35
CA MET A 202 5.06 -5.60 5.64
C MET A 202 4.18 -4.99 6.73
N PHE A 203 2.85 -5.21 6.71
CA PHE A 203 1.97 -4.68 7.76
C PHE A 203 2.16 -5.39 9.11
N ARG A 204 2.32 -6.71 9.12
CA ARG A 204 2.60 -7.50 10.32
C ARG A 204 3.85 -6.98 11.04
N ARG A 205 4.94 -6.80 10.29
CA ARG A 205 6.19 -6.22 10.81
C ARG A 205 6.05 -4.77 11.24
N ALA A 206 5.21 -3.98 10.55
CA ALA A 206 4.90 -2.61 10.97
C ALA A 206 4.19 -2.57 12.32
N LEU A 207 3.15 -3.39 12.52
CA LEU A 207 2.48 -3.53 13.82
C LEU A 207 3.43 -4.04 14.90
N ARG A 208 4.30 -5.00 14.58
CA ARG A 208 5.29 -5.53 15.53
C ARG A 208 6.28 -4.44 15.98
N LEU A 209 6.91 -3.73 15.05
CA LEU A 209 7.77 -2.58 15.37
C LEU A 209 7.02 -1.48 16.14
N SER A 210 5.76 -1.26 15.80
CA SER A 210 4.89 -0.30 16.49
C SER A 210 4.62 -0.67 17.95
N VAL A 211 4.61 -1.96 18.29
CA VAL A 211 4.46 -2.43 19.68
C VAL A 211 5.83 -2.50 20.39
N GLU A 212 6.84 -3.09 19.75
CA GLU A 212 8.18 -3.32 20.35
C GLU A 212 8.91 -2.02 20.72
N TYR A 213 8.81 -1.00 19.87
CA TYR A 213 9.51 0.29 20.03
C TYR A 213 8.55 1.44 20.40
N ASP A 214 7.30 1.13 20.70
CA ASP A 214 6.17 2.05 20.94
C ASP A 214 5.93 3.12 19.83
N ILE A 215 6.52 2.97 18.64
CA ILE A 215 6.36 3.88 17.51
C ILE A 215 4.88 3.90 17.09
N PRO A 216 4.14 5.02 17.19
CA PRO A 216 2.71 5.03 16.83
C PRO A 216 2.49 4.60 15.37
N ILE A 217 1.35 3.98 15.06
CA ILE A 217 0.97 3.64 13.69
C ILE A 217 -0.30 4.38 13.32
N HIS A 218 -0.27 5.07 12.18
CA HIS A 218 -1.46 5.71 11.61
C HIS A 218 -2.12 4.76 10.63
N LEU A 219 -3.43 4.58 10.78
CA LEU A 219 -4.26 3.64 10.01
C LEU A 219 -5.39 4.37 9.28
N GLN A 220 -5.69 3.90 8.07
CA GLN A 220 -6.86 4.33 7.29
C GLN A 220 -7.42 3.12 6.55
N LEU A 221 -8.61 2.65 6.95
CA LEU A 221 -9.40 1.77 6.09
C LEU A 221 -9.87 2.55 4.86
N VAL A 222 -9.58 2.00 3.69
CA VAL A 222 -9.98 2.49 2.39
C VAL A 222 -11.04 1.54 1.84
N PRO A 223 -12.28 2.00 1.58
CA PRO A 223 -13.34 1.12 1.09
C PRO A 223 -13.00 0.54 -0.28
N ALA A 224 -13.67 -0.56 -0.63
CA ALA A 224 -13.68 -1.06 -2.01
C ALA A 224 -14.17 0.02 -2.99
N ALA A 225 -13.68 -0.07 -4.22
CA ALA A 225 -13.85 0.98 -5.22
C ALA A 225 -13.81 0.42 -6.65
N GLU A 226 -14.46 1.10 -7.59
CA GLU A 226 -14.37 0.77 -9.02
C GLU A 226 -13.33 1.64 -9.72
N THR A 227 -12.80 1.16 -10.85
CA THR A 227 -12.01 1.97 -11.77
C THR A 227 -12.41 1.74 -13.22
N ASP A 228 -12.34 2.79 -14.05
CA ASP A 228 -12.45 2.73 -15.51
C ASP A 228 -11.07 2.79 -16.22
N GLY A 229 -9.99 2.92 -15.45
CA GLY A 229 -8.61 3.13 -15.91
C GLY A 229 -8.15 4.60 -15.91
N VAL A 230 -9.06 5.56 -15.71
CA VAL A 230 -8.76 6.99 -15.57
C VAL A 230 -9.16 7.50 -14.19
N TYR A 231 -10.33 7.07 -13.73
CA TYR A 231 -10.91 7.39 -12.43
C TYR A 231 -10.95 6.18 -11.52
N TRP A 232 -10.82 6.45 -10.24
CA TRP A 232 -11.02 5.55 -9.12
C TRP A 232 -12.18 6.10 -8.30
N VAL A 233 -13.27 5.34 -8.22
CA VAL A 233 -14.56 5.76 -7.70
C VAL A 233 -14.87 4.96 -6.46
N VAL A 234 -14.91 5.65 -5.32
CA VAL A 234 -15.35 5.07 -4.05
C VAL A 234 -16.81 5.44 -3.86
N ASP A 235 -17.68 4.45 -3.71
CA ASP A 235 -19.10 4.66 -3.46
C ASP A 235 -19.38 5.41 -2.15
N GLN A 236 -20.66 5.77 -1.95
CA GLN A 236 -21.10 6.30 -0.67
C GLN A 236 -20.74 5.32 0.46
N HIS A 237 -20.19 5.82 1.55
CA HIS A 237 -19.67 4.99 2.64
C HIS A 237 -19.76 5.67 4.00
N CYS A 238 -19.73 4.88 5.08
CA CYS A 238 -19.71 5.42 6.43
C CYS A 238 -18.44 6.25 6.68
N GLY A 239 -18.59 7.50 7.09
CA GLY A 239 -17.46 8.39 7.37
C GLY A 239 -16.57 7.98 8.56
N ARG A 240 -17.06 7.08 9.42
CA ARG A 240 -16.34 6.51 10.58
C ARG A 240 -15.68 5.17 10.25
N CYS A 241 -16.47 4.16 9.87
CA CYS A 241 -15.95 2.79 9.68
C CYS A 241 -15.63 2.40 8.24
N GLY A 242 -15.85 3.26 7.23
CA GLY A 242 -15.52 2.95 5.83
C GLY A 242 -16.47 1.96 5.12
N ALA A 243 -17.33 1.22 5.83
CA ALA A 243 -18.29 0.33 5.20
C ALA A 243 -19.15 1.03 4.13
N VAL A 244 -19.22 0.46 2.92
CA VAL A 244 -20.01 0.96 1.79
C VAL A 244 -21.49 1.04 2.21
N ALA A 245 -22.16 2.12 1.82
CA ALA A 245 -23.51 2.47 2.23
C ALA A 245 -24.55 1.87 1.28
N THR A 246 -25.15 0.75 1.69
CA THR A 246 -26.26 0.08 1.02
C THR A 246 -27.49 0.09 1.94
N ALA A 247 -28.66 -0.31 1.43
CA ALA A 247 -29.85 -0.48 2.26
C ALA A 247 -29.67 -1.51 3.40
N ALA A 248 -28.69 -2.42 3.29
CA ALA A 248 -28.34 -3.37 4.34
C ALA A 248 -27.45 -2.74 5.42
N THR A 249 -26.49 -1.90 5.04
CA THR A 249 -25.44 -1.34 5.93
C THR A 249 -25.72 0.09 6.41
N HIS A 250 -26.68 0.81 5.85
CA HIS A 250 -26.97 2.20 6.21
C HIS A 250 -28.47 2.56 6.07
N THR A 251 -29.00 3.39 6.96
CA THR A 251 -30.40 3.87 6.94
C THR A 251 -30.56 5.26 6.29
N GLY A 252 -29.56 5.74 5.56
CA GLY A 252 -29.40 7.16 5.20
C GLY A 252 -29.14 8.13 6.38
N ARG A 253 -29.45 7.75 7.63
CA ARG A 253 -29.22 8.58 8.85
C ARG A 253 -28.29 7.95 9.91
N GLN A 254 -28.06 6.64 9.83
CA GLN A 254 -27.16 5.90 10.72
C GLN A 254 -26.53 4.72 9.99
N CYS A 255 -25.25 4.47 10.24
CA CYS A 255 -24.57 3.27 9.78
C CYS A 255 -24.95 2.05 10.65
N ARG A 256 -25.45 0.98 10.04
CA ARG A 256 -25.84 -0.25 10.75
C ARG A 256 -24.64 -1.07 11.23
N VAL A 257 -23.47 -0.91 10.60
CA VAL A 257 -22.21 -1.61 10.95
C VAL A 257 -21.60 -1.09 12.25
N CYS A 258 -21.37 0.24 12.36
CA CYS A 258 -20.71 0.85 13.53
C CYS A 258 -21.61 1.78 14.36
N LYS A 259 -22.92 1.82 14.09
CA LYS A 259 -23.93 2.66 14.75
C LYS A 259 -23.71 4.17 14.68
N ASN A 260 -22.71 4.64 13.92
CA ASN A 260 -22.42 6.06 13.74
C ASN A 260 -23.60 6.79 13.10
N GLU A 261 -24.03 7.88 13.73
CA GLU A 261 -25.09 8.75 13.22
C GLU A 261 -24.57 9.72 12.15
N GLY A 262 -25.48 10.19 11.30
CA GLY A 262 -25.18 11.07 10.17
C GLY A 262 -25.41 10.38 8.83
N ARG A 263 -25.32 11.17 7.75
CA ARG A 263 -25.42 10.67 6.38
C ARG A 263 -24.13 9.93 5.99
N PRO A 264 -24.17 8.97 5.05
CA PRO A 264 -22.95 8.47 4.44
C PRO A 264 -22.22 9.62 3.73
N ARG A 265 -20.91 9.47 3.54
CA ARG A 265 -20.17 10.39 2.66
C ARG A 265 -20.63 10.20 1.23
N ASP A 266 -20.64 11.28 0.45
CA ASP A 266 -20.92 11.21 -0.98
C ASP A 266 -19.85 10.41 -1.73
N THR A 267 -20.24 9.86 -2.89
CA THR A 267 -19.36 9.14 -3.81
C THR A 267 -18.13 9.98 -4.17
N GLN A 268 -16.94 9.42 -3.97
CA GLN A 268 -15.68 10.10 -4.22
C GLN A 268 -15.06 9.62 -5.53
N ARG A 269 -15.09 10.50 -6.53
CA ARG A 269 -14.34 10.31 -7.78
C ARG A 269 -12.95 10.95 -7.65
N ARG A 270 -11.91 10.18 -7.88
CA ARG A 270 -10.51 10.64 -7.94
C ARG A 270 -9.89 10.14 -9.24
N PHE A 271 -8.81 10.75 -9.71
CA PHE A 271 -7.98 10.08 -10.72
C PHE A 271 -7.36 8.82 -10.11
N VAL A 272 -7.18 7.77 -10.92
CA VAL A 272 -6.33 6.63 -10.56
C VAL A 272 -4.93 7.14 -10.16
N LYS A 273 -4.22 6.42 -9.28
CA LYS A 273 -2.87 6.84 -8.86
C LYS A 273 -1.88 6.95 -10.03
N GLY A 274 -2.16 6.26 -11.13
CA GLY A 274 -1.33 6.19 -12.32
C GLY A 274 0.03 5.53 -12.05
N LYS A 275 0.80 5.32 -13.12
CA LYS A 275 2.13 4.69 -13.06
C LYS A 275 3.24 5.62 -12.50
N ARG A 276 2.90 6.75 -11.86
CA ARG A 276 3.93 7.69 -11.34
C ARG A 276 4.89 6.98 -10.37
N PRO A 277 6.22 7.16 -10.49
CA PRO A 277 6.91 8.20 -11.27
C PRO A 277 7.08 7.94 -12.77
N TYR A 278 6.70 6.78 -13.31
CA TYR A 278 6.89 6.46 -14.74
C TYR A 278 6.11 7.38 -15.69
N TRP A 279 6.79 7.77 -16.78
CA TRP A 279 6.28 8.50 -17.95
C TRP A 279 6.87 7.91 -19.22
N LYS A 280 6.32 8.22 -20.40
CA LYS A 280 6.96 7.83 -21.68
C LYS A 280 8.38 8.37 -21.74
N ILE A 281 9.37 7.52 -22.01
CA ILE A 281 10.80 7.92 -22.07
C ILE A 281 11.03 8.97 -23.16
N THR A 282 10.30 8.87 -24.27
CA THR A 282 10.31 9.89 -25.35
C THR A 282 9.95 11.30 -24.89
N ARG A 283 9.25 11.47 -23.76
CA ARG A 283 8.91 12.78 -23.18
C ARG A 283 10.16 13.56 -22.71
N PHE A 284 11.21 12.87 -22.29
CA PHE A 284 12.40 13.49 -21.70
C PHE A 284 13.72 13.14 -22.42
N LEU A 285 13.77 12.09 -23.25
CA LEU A 285 14.90 11.81 -24.15
C LEU A 285 14.62 12.15 -25.63
N GLY A 286 13.40 12.52 -25.99
CA GLY A 286 12.96 12.58 -27.39
C GLY A 286 12.85 11.21 -28.04
N GLU A 287 12.38 11.14 -29.29
CA GLU A 287 12.18 9.85 -29.98
C GLU A 287 13.50 9.15 -30.31
N GLN A 288 14.48 9.88 -30.86
CA GLN A 288 15.77 9.33 -31.23
C GLN A 288 16.60 8.93 -29.99
N GLY A 289 16.67 9.80 -28.99
CA GLY A 289 17.38 9.53 -27.75
C GLY A 289 16.77 8.36 -26.96
N ALA A 290 15.44 8.19 -26.98
CA ALA A 290 14.80 7.01 -26.41
C ALA A 290 15.18 5.72 -27.14
N LYS A 291 15.28 5.73 -28.47
CA LYS A 291 15.72 4.57 -29.27
C LYS A 291 17.18 4.19 -28.98
N GLU A 292 18.07 5.18 -28.95
CA GLU A 292 19.48 4.98 -28.63
C GLU A 292 19.69 4.48 -27.20
N TYR A 293 19.03 5.12 -26.22
CA TYR A 293 19.06 4.70 -24.81
C TYR A 293 18.54 3.26 -24.63
N LEU A 294 17.41 2.91 -25.25
CA LEU A 294 16.85 1.56 -25.13
C LEU A 294 17.75 0.52 -25.78
N GLN A 295 18.36 0.82 -26.93
CA GLN A 295 19.32 -0.10 -27.56
C GLN A 295 20.55 -0.31 -26.67
N ALA A 296 21.09 0.74 -26.05
CA ALA A 296 22.20 0.63 -25.10
C ALA A 296 21.81 -0.16 -23.84
N TYR A 297 20.63 0.13 -23.28
CA TYR A 297 20.05 -0.58 -22.14
C TYR A 297 19.90 -2.08 -22.41
N ILE A 298 19.32 -2.45 -23.56
CA ILE A 298 19.16 -3.86 -23.97
C ILE A 298 20.52 -4.54 -24.10
N ASN A 299 21.50 -3.87 -24.73
CA ASN A 299 22.83 -4.43 -24.95
C ASN A 299 23.61 -4.67 -23.65
N GLN A 300 23.40 -3.85 -22.61
CA GLN A 300 24.14 -3.94 -21.34
C GLN A 300 23.40 -4.68 -20.21
N ARG A 301 22.07 -4.58 -20.15
CA ARG A 301 21.23 -5.17 -19.10
C ARG A 301 20.38 -6.35 -19.61
N GLY A 302 19.92 -6.27 -20.86
CA GLY A 302 18.93 -7.20 -21.42
C GLY A 302 17.53 -7.06 -20.78
N TRP A 303 16.51 -7.57 -21.46
CA TRP A 303 15.14 -7.59 -20.92
C TRP A 303 14.91 -8.61 -19.80
N LYS A 304 15.76 -9.65 -19.73
CA LYS A 304 15.53 -10.86 -18.91
C LYS A 304 15.62 -10.67 -17.39
N HIS A 305 15.98 -9.48 -16.90
CA HIS A 305 15.98 -9.18 -15.46
C HIS A 305 14.63 -8.69 -14.93
N VAL A 306 13.62 -8.54 -15.79
CA VAL A 306 12.23 -8.40 -15.35
C VAL A 306 11.65 -9.79 -15.08
N THR A 307 11.90 -10.34 -13.89
CA THR A 307 11.13 -11.48 -13.36
C THR A 307 10.59 -11.10 -11.99
N VAL A 308 9.33 -10.68 -11.96
CA VAL A 308 8.58 -10.55 -10.71
C VAL A 308 8.44 -11.96 -10.11
N ARG A 309 8.97 -12.15 -8.91
CA ARG A 309 8.70 -13.30 -8.04
C ARG A 309 7.86 -12.83 -6.85
#